data_AF-A0A7Y4W6N2-F1
#
_entry.id   AF-A0A7Y4W6N2-F1
#
_cell.length_a   1.000
_cell.length_b   1.000
_cell.length_c   1.000
_cell.angle_alpha   90.00
_cell.angle_beta   90.00
_cell.angle_gamma   90.00
#
_symmetry.space_group_name_H-M   'P 1'
#
loop_
_entity.id
_entity.type
_entity.pdbx_description
1 polymer ?
#
loop_
_entity_poly.entity_id
_entity_poly.type
_entity_poly.pdbx_seq_one_letter_code
_entity_poly.pdbx_strand_id
1 'polypeptide(L)'
;MSDAYQVTGELTLHSASRQLTAGLAAVKQGRTVFDLSAITQLDSTALAFILACQRMALKQKSTLRCTGIPVNLTNLATLYGVAPLIFPNL
;
A
#
# COMPACT_ATOMS: atom_id res chain seq x y z
N MET A 1 -16.52 -7.46 -10.80
CA MET A 1 -16.33 -6.03 -10.52
C MET A 1 -15.32 -5.97 -9.39
N SER A 2 -14.07 -5.67 -9.68
CA SER A 2 -13.01 -5.69 -8.65
C SER A 2 -12.98 -4.32 -7.99
N ASP A 3 -13.48 -4.23 -6.76
CA ASP A 3 -13.53 -3.00 -5.93
C ASP A 3 -12.15 -2.52 -5.43
N ALA A 4 -11.08 -2.95 -6.09
CA ALA A 4 -9.70 -2.62 -5.73
C ALA A 4 -9.34 -1.20 -6.19
N TYR A 5 -8.74 -0.43 -5.29
CA TYR A 5 -8.08 0.82 -5.62
C TYR A 5 -6.74 0.51 -6.28
N GLN A 6 -6.59 0.87 -7.55
CA GLN A 6 -5.35 0.66 -8.28
C GLN A 6 -4.35 1.76 -7.93
N VAL A 7 -3.17 1.34 -7.46
CA VAL A 7 -2.04 2.23 -7.20
C VAL A 7 -1.17 2.23 -8.45
N THR A 8 -1.10 3.37 -9.13
CA THR A 8 -0.44 3.48 -10.44
C THR A 8 0.74 4.44 -10.40
N GLY A 9 1.75 4.16 -11.24
CA GLY A 9 2.90 5.04 -11.42
C GLY A 9 3.96 4.82 -10.35
N GLU A 10 4.67 5.88 -10.00
CA GLU A 10 5.79 5.79 -9.05
C GLU A 10 5.30 5.86 -7.61
N LEU A 11 5.96 5.10 -6.74
CA LEU A 11 5.76 5.13 -5.30
C LEU A 11 7.12 5.26 -4.60
N THR A 12 7.69 6.44 -4.77
CA THR A 12 9.02 6.86 -4.30
C THR A 12 8.89 8.07 -3.39
N LEU A 13 9.98 8.50 -2.78
CA LEU A 13 10.00 9.74 -1.97
C LEU A 13 9.43 10.96 -2.72
N HIS A 14 9.63 11.05 -4.03
CA HIS A 14 9.15 12.17 -4.85
C HIS A 14 7.63 12.16 -5.04
N SER A 15 7.01 10.97 -5.14
CA SER A 15 5.57 10.82 -5.34
C SER A 15 4.80 10.51 -4.05
N ALA A 16 5.49 10.22 -2.95
CA ALA A 16 4.93 9.71 -1.70
C ALA A 16 3.79 10.57 -1.15
N SER A 17 3.94 11.89 -1.13
CA SER A 17 2.88 12.79 -0.63
C SER A 17 1.60 12.69 -1.45
N ARG A 18 1.71 12.68 -2.79
CA ARG A 18 0.55 12.56 -3.68
C ARG A 18 -0.11 11.20 -3.55
N GLN A 19 0.69 10.12 -3.57
CA GLN A 19 0.19 8.76 -3.42
C GLN A 19 -0.51 8.60 -2.06
N LEU A 20 0.08 9.10 -0.98
CA LEU A 20 -0.50 9.05 0.35
C LEU A 20 -1.85 9.78 0.43
N THR A 21 -1.95 11.01 -0.10
CA THR A 21 -3.23 11.73 -0.13
C THR A 21 -4.30 10.93 -0.87
N ALA A 22 -3.97 10.37 -2.04
CA ALA A 22 -4.91 9.62 -2.86
C ALA A 22 -5.32 8.28 -2.21
N GLY A 23 -4.36 7.52 -1.69
CA GLY A 23 -4.61 6.26 -0.97
C GLY A 23 -5.44 6.48 0.30
N LEU A 24 -5.15 7.53 1.07
CA LEU A 24 -5.97 7.87 2.23
C LEU A 24 -7.40 8.25 1.81
N ALA A 25 -7.58 9.03 0.75
CA ALA A 25 -8.92 9.32 0.24
C ALA A 25 -9.68 8.04 -0.16
N ALA A 26 -9.01 7.10 -0.83
CA ALA A 26 -9.59 5.81 -1.21
C ALA A 26 -10.02 4.99 0.02
N VAL A 27 -9.18 4.91 1.06
CA VAL A 27 -9.53 4.21 2.30
C VAL A 27 -10.72 4.87 3.01
N LYS A 28 -10.83 6.20 2.99
CA LYS A 28 -12.01 6.92 3.53
C LYS A 28 -13.29 6.64 2.75
N GLN A 29 -13.17 6.33 1.47
CA GLN A 29 -14.29 5.92 0.61
C GLN A 29 -14.62 4.42 0.76
N GLY A 30 -14.01 3.72 1.72
CA GLY A 30 -14.26 2.31 1.99
C GLY A 30 -13.48 1.34 1.09
N ARG A 31 -12.49 1.82 0.32
CA ARG A 31 -11.61 0.92 -0.45
C ARG A 31 -10.68 0.17 0.50
N THR A 32 -10.79 -1.15 0.52
CA THR A 32 -10.02 -2.03 1.41
C THR A 32 -9.02 -2.92 0.67
N VAL A 33 -9.06 -2.95 -0.66
CA VAL A 33 -8.13 -3.70 -1.50
C VAL A 33 -7.31 -2.75 -2.35
N PHE A 34 -5.99 -2.80 -2.25
CA PHE A 34 -5.07 -1.96 -3.03
C PHE A 34 -4.30 -2.85 -4.01
N ASP A 35 -4.46 -2.59 -5.30
CA ASP A 35 -3.71 -3.29 -6.35
C ASP A 35 -2.43 -2.53 -6.70
N LEU A 36 -1.29 -3.16 -6.43
CA LEU A 36 0.05 -2.60 -6.63
C LEU A 36 0.68 -3.04 -7.96
N SER A 37 -0.05 -3.81 -8.78
CA SER A 37 0.46 -4.39 -10.03
C SER A 37 0.88 -3.35 -11.09
N ALA A 38 0.34 -2.13 -11.00
CA ALA A 38 0.60 -1.03 -11.93
C ALA A 38 1.65 -0.02 -11.42
N ILE A 39 2.40 -0.35 -10.37
CA ILE A 39 3.51 0.45 -9.88
C ILE A 39 4.73 0.23 -10.78
N THR A 40 5.31 1.31 -11.28
CA THR A 40 6.46 1.26 -12.20
C THR A 40 7.80 1.44 -11.49
N GLN A 41 7.82 2.17 -10.37
CA GLN A 41 9.00 2.42 -9.55
C GLN A 41 8.61 2.49 -8.08
N LEU A 42 9.45 1.95 -7.20
CA LEU A 42 9.22 1.99 -5.75
C LEU A 42 10.53 2.04 -4.97
N ASP A 43 10.48 2.66 -3.78
CA ASP A 43 11.55 2.64 -2.78
C ASP A 43 10.99 2.29 -1.38
N SER A 44 11.77 2.53 -0.32
CA SER A 44 11.36 2.25 1.07
C SER A 44 10.15 3.07 1.54
N THR A 45 9.81 4.19 0.88
CA THR A 45 8.61 4.98 1.20
C THR A 45 7.32 4.23 0.87
N ALA A 46 7.39 3.20 0.02
CA ALA A 46 6.27 2.32 -0.26
C ALA A 46 5.77 1.55 0.95
N LEU A 47 6.68 1.16 1.83
CA LEU A 47 6.33 0.51 3.09
C LEU A 47 5.58 1.50 4.00
N ALA A 48 6.07 2.74 4.09
CA ALA A 48 5.43 3.79 4.88
C ALA A 48 4.02 4.15 4.37
N PHE A 49 3.85 4.20 3.05
CA PHE A 49 2.55 4.40 2.42
C PHE A 49 1.53 3.32 2.80
N ILE A 50 1.91 2.05 2.69
CA ILE A 50 1.00 0.92 3.00
C ILE A 50 0.64 0.93 4.49
N LEU A 51 1.62 1.10 5.37
CA LEU A 51 1.39 1.19 6.82
C LEU A 51 0.46 2.35 7.20
N ALA A 52 0.62 3.51 6.55
CA ALA A 52 -0.25 4.66 6.78
C ALA A 52 -1.71 4.39 6.36
N CYS A 53 -1.90 3.76 5.19
CA CYS A 53 -3.22 3.38 4.70
C CYS A 53 -3.87 2.30 5.59
N GLN A 54 -3.10 1.28 5.98
CA GLN A 54 -3.54 0.22 6.89
C GLN A 54 -3.96 0.79 8.25
N ARG A 55 -3.16 1.69 8.83
CA ARG A 55 -3.51 2.38 10.09
C ARG A 55 -4.84 3.12 10.00
N MET A 56 -5.16 3.71 8.85
CA MET A 56 -6.45 4.39 8.67
C MET A 56 -7.61 3.42 8.43
N ALA A 57 -7.39 2.32 7.72
CA ALA A 57 -8.39 1.26 7.58
C ALA A 57 -8.75 0.69 8.95
N LEU A 58 -7.75 0.42 9.81
CA LEU A 58 -7.94 -0.07 11.16
C LEU A 58 -8.77 0.91 12.02
N LYS A 59 -8.56 2.23 11.88
CA LYS A 59 -9.40 3.25 12.53
C LYS A 59 -10.87 3.19 12.10
N GLN A 60 -11.15 2.67 10.91
CA GLN A 60 -12.50 2.44 10.38
C GLN A 60 -13.01 1.01 10.64
N LYS A 61 -12.35 0.25 11.54
CA LYS A 61 -12.66 -1.17 11.83
C LYS A 61 -12.59 -2.06 10.58
N SER A 62 -11.71 -1.70 9.66
CA SER A 62 -11.45 -2.40 8.39
C SER A 62 -9.98 -2.79 8.30
N THR A 63 -9.65 -3.75 7.44
CA THR A 63 -8.28 -4.13 7.13
C THR A 63 -7.96 -3.81 5.67
N LEU A 64 -6.73 -3.35 5.43
CA LEU A 64 -6.23 -3.13 4.09
C LEU A 64 -5.58 -4.43 3.58
N ARG A 65 -5.95 -4.87 2.38
CA ARG A 65 -5.31 -5.98 1.68
C ARG A 65 -4.62 -5.48 0.42
N CYS A 66 -3.34 -5.81 0.27
CA CYS A 66 -2.59 -5.51 -0.94
C CYS A 66 -2.63 -6.72 -1.91
N THR A 67 -2.80 -6.46 -3.19
CA THR A 67 -2.68 -7.43 -4.29
C THR A 67 -1.66 -6.94 -5.31
N GLY A 68 -1.21 -7.82 -6.21
CA GLY A 68 -0.25 -7.43 -7.24
C GLY A 68 1.08 -6.93 -6.68
N ILE A 69 1.48 -7.40 -5.49
CA ILE A 69 2.64 -6.93 -4.74
C ILE A 69 3.91 -7.22 -5.56
N PRO A 70 4.68 -6.19 -5.97
CA PRO A 70 5.94 -6.42 -6.68
C PRO A 70 6.95 -7.15 -5.80
N VAL A 71 7.75 -8.05 -6.38
CA VAL A 71 8.80 -8.80 -5.66
C VAL A 71 9.75 -7.87 -4.91
N ASN A 72 10.14 -6.76 -5.53
CA ASN A 72 11.01 -5.75 -4.91
C ASN A 72 10.43 -5.20 -3.59
N LEU A 73 9.11 -4.96 -3.54
CA LEU A 73 8.46 -4.47 -2.33
C LEU A 73 8.47 -5.52 -1.20
N THR A 74 8.28 -6.79 -1.56
CA THR A 74 8.39 -7.90 -0.60
C THR A 74 9.82 -7.99 -0.05
N ASN A 75 10.83 -7.86 -0.90
CA ASN A 75 12.24 -7.86 -0.48
C ASN A 75 12.54 -6.71 0.49
N LEU A 76 12.08 -5.50 0.17
CA LEU A 76 12.23 -4.35 1.08
C LEU A 76 11.55 -4.64 2.43
N ALA A 77 10.30 -5.11 2.43
CA ALA A 77 9.57 -5.40 3.68
C ALA A 77 10.29 -6.44 4.55
N THR A 78 10.88 -7.46 3.93
CA THR A 78 11.68 -8.49 4.62
C THR A 78 12.98 -7.91 5.16
N LEU A 79 13.73 -7.15 4.36
CA LEU A 79 14.99 -6.51 4.78
C LEU A 79 14.80 -5.55 5.96
N TYR A 80 13.68 -4.84 5.98
CA TYR A 80 13.33 -3.92 7.07
C TYR A 80 12.59 -4.60 8.24
N GLY A 81 12.34 -5.91 8.18
CA GLY A 81 11.68 -6.66 9.26
C GLY A 81 10.20 -6.31 9.48
N VAL A 82 9.56 -5.66 8.51
CA VAL A 82 8.16 -5.18 8.60
C VAL A 82 7.19 -6.03 7.78
N ALA A 83 7.67 -7.07 7.09
CA ALA A 83 6.83 -7.95 6.29
C ALA A 83 5.58 -8.49 7.04
N PRO A 84 5.65 -8.95 8.31
CA PRO A 84 4.46 -9.42 9.02
C PRO A 84 3.43 -8.33 9.32
N LEU A 85 3.85 -7.06 9.38
CA LEU A 85 2.96 -5.92 9.62
C LEU A 85 2.18 -5.54 8.35
N ILE A 86 2.86 -5.64 7.21
CA ILE A 86 2.37 -5.19 5.91
C ILE A 86 1.62 -6.31 5.18
N PHE A 87 2.11 -7.55 5.33
CA PHE A 87 1.62 -8.73 4.67
C PHE A 87 1.40 -9.87 5.69
N PRO A 88 0.37 -9.76 6.56
CA PRO A 88 0.14 -10.72 7.62
C PRO A 88 -0.20 -12.15 7.12
N ASN A 89 -0.48 -12.32 5.83
CA ASN A 89 -0.84 -13.60 5.19
C ASN A 89 0.04 -13.92 3.97
N LEU A 90 1.29 -13.45 3.95
CA LEU A 90 2.27 -13.85 2.93
C LEU A 90 2.89 -15.21 3.28
#